data_AF-A0A263DST7-F1
#
_entry.id   AF-A0A263DST7-F1
#
_cell.length_a   1.000
_cell.length_b   1.000
_cell.length_c   1.000
_cell.angle_alpha   90.00
_cell.angle_beta   90.00
_cell.angle_gamma   90.00
#
_symmetry.space_group_name_H-M   'P 1'
#
loop_
_entity.id
_entity.type
_entity.pdbx_description
1 polymer ?
#
loop_
_entity_poly.entity_id
_entity_poly.type
_entity_poly.pdbx_seq_one_letter_code
_entity_poly.pdbx_strand_id
1 'polypeptide(L)'
;MSGSPSTSSSNSSAPSAPTLAPAAGEDAPATAQTVEAAPEPEGPEAGTIPQGEWIVGDEVAPGRYRSAGAETGIFELCSVFVNDESGSVMDFSTGNEGEQVLITIPENAATVSNSGCVPFRPVG
;
A
#
# COMPACT_ATOMS: atom_id res chain seq x y z
N MET A 1 -18.20 35.68 46.50
CA MET A 1 -17.92 36.93 45.76
C MET A 1 -16.54 36.72 45.16
N SER A 2 -16.48 36.28 43.90
CA SER A 2 -16.21 37.18 42.77
C SER A 2 -14.77 37.72 42.78
N GLY A 3 -14.03 37.47 41.72
CA GLY A 3 -12.86 38.28 41.38
C GLY A 3 -11.70 37.51 40.78
N SER A 4 -11.64 37.46 39.45
CA SER A 4 -10.41 37.21 38.68
C SER A 4 -9.32 38.23 39.01
N PRO A 5 -8.05 37.90 38.73
CA PRO A 5 -7.12 38.92 38.25
C PRO A 5 -6.62 38.59 36.84
N SER A 6 -6.76 39.59 35.98
CA SER A 6 -6.13 39.69 34.66
C SER A 6 -4.63 39.98 34.80
N THR A 7 -3.82 39.47 33.87
CA THR A 7 -2.56 40.14 33.47
C THR A 7 -2.43 40.14 31.96
N SER A 8 -2.58 41.34 31.39
CA SER A 8 -2.28 41.69 30.01
C SER A 8 -0.80 42.08 29.85
N SER A 9 -0.19 41.76 28.70
CA SER A 9 0.89 42.52 28.02
C SER A 9 1.04 41.94 26.60
N SER A 10 0.47 42.56 25.56
CA SER A 10 0.98 43.68 24.73
C SER A 10 1.93 43.21 23.61
N ASN A 11 1.47 43.24 22.33
CA ASN A 11 1.84 44.18 21.25
C ASN A 11 3.23 43.85 20.61
N SER A 12 3.53 43.87 19.31
CA SER A 12 2.91 44.41 18.09
C SER A 12 3.77 43.95 16.88
N SER A 13 3.19 43.75 15.70
CA SER A 13 3.72 44.12 14.35
C SER A 13 3.20 43.19 13.23
N ALA A 14 2.40 43.76 12.34
CA ALA A 14 1.88 43.16 11.10
C ALA A 14 2.95 43.17 9.97
N PRO A 15 2.72 42.59 8.76
CA PRO A 15 1.81 43.22 7.79
C PRO A 15 0.94 42.27 6.93
N SER A 16 -0.21 42.83 6.54
CA SER A 16 -0.96 42.72 5.28
C SER A 16 -0.68 41.55 4.34
N ALA A 17 -1.72 40.72 4.13
CA ALA A 17 -1.94 40.04 2.86
C ALA A 17 -3.03 40.78 2.07
N PRO A 18 -2.89 40.92 0.75
CA PRO A 18 -3.80 41.70 -0.09
C PRO A 18 -5.16 41.01 -0.26
N THR A 19 -6.21 41.84 -0.26
CA THR A 19 -7.52 41.52 -0.83
C THR A 19 -7.36 41.13 -2.29
N LEU A 20 -7.74 39.89 -2.62
CA LEU A 20 -8.05 39.49 -3.98
C LEU A 20 -9.57 39.35 -4.11
N ALA A 21 -10.12 40.10 -5.06
CA ALA A 21 -11.52 40.16 -5.44
C ALA A 21 -12.07 38.79 -5.86
N PRO A 22 -13.40 38.60 -5.85
CA PRO A 22 -14.04 37.39 -6.37
C PRO A 22 -13.96 37.39 -7.90
N ALA A 23 -13.18 36.46 -8.46
CA ALA A 23 -13.28 36.10 -9.86
C ALA A 23 -14.47 35.16 -10.02
N ALA A 24 -15.59 35.72 -10.48
CA ALA A 24 -16.57 34.96 -11.24
C ALA A 24 -15.86 34.45 -12.51
N GLY A 25 -15.72 33.14 -12.62
CA GLY A 25 -15.54 32.42 -13.88
C GLY A 25 -16.55 31.29 -13.81
N GLU A 26 -17.75 31.50 -14.34
CA GLU A 26 -18.11 31.04 -15.68
C GLU A 26 -17.91 29.54 -15.83
N ASP A 27 -19.02 28.86 -15.55
CA ASP A 27 -19.43 27.55 -16.01
C ASP A 27 -18.93 27.31 -17.45
N ALA A 28 -17.82 26.59 -17.56
CA ALA A 28 -17.40 25.95 -18.79
C ALA A 28 -17.79 24.48 -18.67
N PRO A 29 -18.44 23.88 -19.69
CA PRO A 29 -18.88 22.51 -19.64
C PRO A 29 -17.67 21.63 -19.38
N ALA A 30 -17.79 20.75 -18.38
CA ALA A 30 -16.86 19.67 -18.15
C ALA A 30 -16.77 18.85 -19.43
N THR A 31 -15.79 19.16 -20.28
CA THR A 31 -15.24 18.24 -21.25
C THR A 31 -14.92 16.99 -20.46
N ALA A 32 -15.70 15.94 -20.72
CA ALA A 32 -15.42 14.61 -20.25
C ALA A 32 -13.98 14.29 -20.63
N GLN A 33 -13.09 14.37 -19.65
CA GLN A 33 -11.79 13.76 -19.76
C GLN A 33 -12.10 12.28 -19.86
N THR A 34 -12.07 11.76 -21.08
CA THR A 34 -11.75 10.37 -21.32
C THR A 34 -10.50 10.12 -20.50
N VAL A 35 -10.69 9.46 -19.35
CA VAL A 35 -9.60 8.90 -18.57
C VAL A 35 -8.99 7.89 -19.54
N GLU A 36 -7.95 8.34 -20.25
CA GLU A 36 -6.96 7.44 -20.81
C GLU A 36 -6.56 6.57 -19.62
N ALA A 37 -6.94 5.29 -19.69
CA ALA A 37 -6.64 4.33 -18.65
C ALA A 37 -5.14 4.47 -18.39
N ALA A 38 -4.80 5.01 -17.23
CA ALA A 38 -3.46 4.86 -16.68
C ALA A 38 -3.14 3.37 -16.83
N PRO A 39 -1.95 3.00 -17.31
CA PRO A 39 -1.60 1.60 -17.46
C PRO A 39 -1.97 0.91 -16.15
N GLU A 40 -2.97 0.04 -16.23
CA GLU A 40 -3.30 -0.88 -15.15
C GLU A 40 -1.95 -1.45 -14.72
N PRO A 41 -1.56 -1.32 -13.44
CA PRO A 41 -0.25 -1.78 -13.01
C PRO A 41 -0.13 -3.20 -13.55
N GLU A 42 0.85 -3.43 -14.43
CA GLU A 42 1.12 -4.75 -14.97
C GLU A 42 1.55 -5.59 -13.77
N GLY A 43 0.54 -6.15 -13.08
CA GLY A 43 0.71 -7.06 -11.97
C GLY A 43 1.66 -8.16 -12.42
N PRO A 44 2.43 -8.73 -11.50
CA PRO A 44 3.49 -9.65 -11.85
C PRO A 44 2.98 -10.75 -12.79
N GLU A 45 3.72 -10.95 -13.89
CA GLU A 45 3.37 -11.75 -15.06
C GLU A 45 2.44 -12.91 -14.70
N ALA A 46 1.15 -12.74 -15.05
CA ALA A 46 0.04 -13.67 -14.86
C ALA A 46 0.32 -14.78 -13.84
N GLY A 47 0.28 -14.42 -12.55
CA GLY A 47 0.19 -15.37 -11.44
C GLY A 47 1.51 -15.70 -10.73
N THR A 48 2.62 -15.05 -11.07
CA THR A 48 3.86 -15.16 -10.26
C THR A 48 3.89 -14.02 -9.23
N ILE A 49 4.48 -14.21 -8.05
CA ILE A 49 4.69 -13.13 -7.06
C ILE A 49 6.21 -13.06 -6.78
N PRO A 50 6.93 -12.08 -7.37
CA PRO A 50 8.34 -11.85 -7.07
C PRO A 50 8.54 -11.41 -5.62
N GLN A 51 9.79 -11.26 -5.20
CA GLN A 51 10.10 -10.63 -3.92
C GLN A 51 9.60 -9.18 -3.89
N GLY A 52 8.88 -8.81 -2.84
CA GLY A 52 8.40 -7.46 -2.66
C GLY A 52 7.19 -7.38 -1.74
N GLU A 53 6.46 -6.29 -1.87
CA GLU A 53 5.14 -6.08 -1.27
C GLU A 53 4.16 -5.83 -2.42
N TRP A 54 2.99 -6.46 -2.34
CA TRP A 54 2.01 -6.53 -3.42
C TRP A 54 0.60 -6.32 -2.88
N ILE A 55 -0.20 -5.55 -3.59
CA ILE A 55 -1.60 -5.30 -3.29
C ILE A 55 -2.46 -6.42 -3.87
N VAL A 56 -3.27 -7.05 -3.03
CA VAL A 56 -4.17 -8.12 -3.44
C VAL A 56 -5.39 -7.52 -4.14
N GLY A 57 -5.76 -8.09 -5.28
CA GLY A 57 -6.85 -7.61 -6.13
C GLY A 57 -6.39 -6.69 -7.25
N ASP A 58 -5.42 -5.81 -6.98
CA ASP A 58 -4.83 -4.92 -7.99
C ASP A 58 -3.60 -5.54 -8.67
N GLU A 59 -2.66 -6.07 -7.89
CA GLU A 59 -1.39 -6.61 -8.41
C GLU A 59 -1.38 -8.14 -8.37
N VAL A 60 -1.90 -8.73 -7.29
CA VAL A 60 -1.90 -10.18 -7.08
C VAL A 60 -3.32 -10.70 -6.87
N ALA A 61 -3.70 -11.75 -7.60
CA ALA A 61 -5.01 -12.37 -7.44
C ALA A 61 -5.08 -13.22 -6.15
N PRO A 62 -6.25 -13.29 -5.47
CA PRO A 62 -6.50 -14.28 -4.44
C PRO A 62 -6.28 -15.70 -4.95
N GLY A 63 -5.83 -16.60 -4.08
CA GLY A 63 -5.55 -17.99 -4.46
C GLY A 63 -4.46 -18.63 -3.63
N ARG A 64 -4.01 -19.81 -4.08
CA ARG A 64 -2.93 -20.55 -3.45
C ARG A 64 -1.65 -20.39 -4.23
N TYR A 65 -0.56 -20.16 -3.53
CA TYR A 65 0.74 -19.95 -4.15
C TYR A 65 1.81 -20.82 -3.52
N ARG A 66 2.81 -21.20 -4.32
CA ARG A 66 3.97 -21.98 -3.90
C ARG A 66 5.28 -21.29 -4.26
N SER A 67 6.24 -21.33 -3.34
CA SER A 67 7.64 -20.99 -3.59
C SER A 67 8.51 -22.23 -3.37
N ALA A 68 9.67 -22.27 -4.02
CA ALA A 68 10.68 -23.30 -3.81
C ALA A 68 11.47 -23.13 -2.49
N GLY A 69 11.17 -22.07 -1.72
CA GLY A 69 11.83 -21.76 -0.46
C GLY A 69 12.70 -20.53 -0.57
N ALA A 70 13.75 -20.50 0.26
CA ALA A 70 14.71 -19.40 0.24
C ALA A 70 15.49 -19.33 -1.07
N GLU A 71 15.79 -18.12 -1.53
CA GLU A 71 16.81 -17.92 -2.56
C GLU A 71 18.19 -18.26 -1.99
N THR A 72 19.06 -18.84 -2.83
CA THR A 72 20.44 -19.13 -2.46
C THR A 72 21.19 -17.84 -2.16
N GLY A 73 21.72 -17.72 -0.95
CA GLY A 73 22.37 -16.49 -0.50
C GLY A 73 23.09 -16.62 0.83
N ILE A 74 23.51 -15.48 1.39
CA ILE A 74 24.19 -15.42 2.70
C ILE A 74 23.21 -15.74 3.83
N PHE A 75 21.92 -15.46 3.62
CA PHE A 75 20.82 -15.79 4.52
C PHE A 75 19.77 -16.58 3.73
N GLU A 76 19.71 -17.88 3.98
CA GLU A 76 18.82 -18.82 3.30
C GLU A 76 17.46 -18.87 4.02
N LEU A 77 16.77 -17.73 4.12
CA LEU A 77 15.45 -17.65 4.75
C LEU A 77 14.45 -16.94 3.86
N CYS A 78 13.44 -17.68 3.41
CA CYS A 78 12.22 -17.13 2.84
C CYS A 78 11.24 -16.80 3.97
N SER A 79 10.67 -15.61 3.94
CA SER A 79 9.56 -15.21 4.80
C SER A 79 8.48 -14.55 3.98
N VAL A 80 7.22 -14.90 4.24
CA VAL A 80 6.07 -14.33 3.56
C VAL A 80 4.94 -14.06 4.54
N PHE A 81 4.29 -12.92 4.38
CA PHE A 81 3.18 -12.43 5.18
C PHE A 81 2.02 -12.09 4.25
N VAL A 82 0.81 -12.46 4.68
CA VAL A 82 -0.44 -12.03 4.06
C VAL A 82 -1.20 -11.23 5.10
N ASN A 83 -1.56 -9.99 4.77
CA ASN A 83 -2.14 -9.05 5.71
C ASN A 83 -3.54 -8.59 5.27
N ASP A 84 -4.40 -8.29 6.23
CA ASP A 84 -5.71 -7.67 5.99
C ASP A 84 -5.59 -6.15 5.86
N GLU A 85 -6.70 -5.47 5.57
CA GLU A 85 -6.75 -4.01 5.44
C GLU A 85 -6.36 -3.27 6.73
N SER A 86 -6.46 -3.94 7.89
CA SER A 86 -6.03 -3.39 9.18
C SER A 86 -4.54 -3.62 9.46
N GLY A 87 -3.83 -4.30 8.55
CA GLY A 87 -2.42 -4.70 8.70
C GLY A 87 -2.22 -5.96 9.54
N SER A 88 -3.27 -6.66 9.94
CA SER A 88 -3.17 -7.90 10.73
C SER A 88 -2.69 -9.04 9.84
N VAL A 89 -1.75 -9.83 10.34
CA VAL A 89 -1.24 -11.02 9.64
C VAL A 89 -2.31 -12.11 9.66
N MET A 90 -2.78 -12.49 8.48
CA MET A 90 -3.73 -13.58 8.27
C MET A 90 -3.03 -14.91 7.99
N ASP A 91 -1.95 -14.88 7.22
CA ASP A 91 -1.11 -16.04 6.94
C ASP A 91 0.36 -15.63 7.02
N PHE A 92 1.18 -16.54 7.51
CA PHE A 92 2.61 -16.37 7.61
C PHE A 92 3.30 -17.71 7.45
N SER A 93 4.30 -17.73 6.58
CA SER A 93 5.13 -18.91 6.40
C SER A 93 6.58 -18.54 6.18
N THR A 94 7.45 -19.44 6.60
CA THR A 94 8.88 -19.39 6.31
C THR A 94 9.36 -20.71 5.73
N GLY A 95 10.51 -20.67 5.08
CA GLY A 95 11.20 -21.86 4.61
C GLY A 95 12.67 -21.56 4.33
N ASN A 96 13.52 -22.56 4.51
CA ASN A 96 14.93 -22.48 4.12
C ASN A 96 15.11 -22.79 2.63
N GLU A 97 16.36 -22.84 2.17
CA GLU A 97 16.67 -23.28 0.80
C GLU A 97 16.13 -24.71 0.58
N GLY A 98 15.40 -24.90 -0.51
CA GLY A 98 14.83 -26.21 -0.89
C GLY A 98 13.60 -26.63 -0.08
N GLU A 99 13.17 -25.85 0.91
CA GLU A 99 11.93 -26.08 1.64
C GLU A 99 10.78 -25.34 0.97
N GLN A 100 9.82 -26.10 0.43
CA GLN A 100 8.66 -25.51 -0.21
C GLN A 100 7.83 -24.68 0.77
N VAL A 101 7.55 -23.43 0.39
CA VAL A 101 6.64 -22.53 1.10
C VAL A 101 5.32 -22.46 0.37
N LEU A 102 4.22 -22.68 1.08
CA LEU A 102 2.87 -22.65 0.53
C LEU A 102 2.05 -21.61 1.29
N ILE A 103 1.40 -20.70 0.59
CA ILE A 103 0.53 -19.68 1.20
C ILE A 103 -0.84 -19.69 0.55
N THR A 104 -1.83 -19.19 1.30
CA THR A 104 -3.16 -18.90 0.77
C THR A 104 -3.46 -17.42 0.93
N ILE A 105 -3.77 -16.77 -0.18
CA ILE A 105 -4.20 -15.38 -0.24
C ILE A 105 -5.74 -15.39 -0.31
N PRO A 106 -6.46 -15.12 0.80
CA PRO A 106 -7.91 -15.03 0.77
C PRO A 106 -8.38 -13.77 0.03
N GLU A 107 -9.65 -13.73 -0.39
CA GLU A 107 -10.22 -12.57 -1.10
C GLU A 107 -10.25 -11.29 -0.25
N ASN A 108 -10.25 -11.41 1.07
CA ASN A 108 -10.21 -10.28 2.00
C ASN A 108 -8.77 -9.90 2.42
N ALA A 109 -7.75 -10.44 1.75
CA ALA A 109 -6.38 -9.96 1.90
C ALA A 109 -6.22 -8.60 1.23
N ALA A 110 -5.42 -7.75 1.85
CA ALA A 110 -5.08 -6.43 1.33
C ALA A 110 -3.67 -6.45 0.73
N THR A 111 -2.71 -7.05 1.41
CA THR A 111 -1.32 -7.09 0.94
C THR A 111 -0.67 -8.45 1.16
N VAL A 112 0.31 -8.75 0.30
CA VAL A 112 1.26 -9.85 0.46
C VAL A 112 2.67 -9.31 0.39
N SER A 113 3.48 -9.61 1.39
CA SER A 113 4.87 -9.18 1.45
C SER A 113 5.77 -10.40 1.64
N ASN A 114 6.75 -10.57 0.76
CA ASN A 114 7.72 -11.66 0.84
C ASN A 114 9.16 -11.16 0.72
N SER A 115 10.07 -11.85 1.39
CA SER A 115 11.49 -11.52 1.44
C SER A 115 12.35 -12.78 1.40
N GLY A 116 13.41 -12.75 0.60
CA GLY A 116 14.36 -13.85 0.45
C GLY A 116 13.75 -15.13 -0.13
N CYS A 117 12.59 -15.04 -0.78
CA CYS A 117 11.89 -16.18 -1.36
C CYS A 117 12.10 -16.24 -2.87
N VAL A 118 12.30 -17.45 -3.40
CA VAL A 118 12.12 -17.69 -4.84
C VAL A 118 10.71 -17.24 -5.23
N PRO A 119 10.49 -16.62 -6.41
CA PRO A 119 9.18 -16.12 -6.80
C PRO A 119 8.08 -17.17 -6.64
N PHE A 120 6.98 -16.77 -5.99
CA PHE A 120 5.83 -17.63 -5.82
C PHE A 120 5.13 -17.86 -7.14
N ARG A 121 4.59 -19.05 -7.36
CA ARG A 121 3.81 -19.44 -8.54
C ARG A 121 2.42 -19.91 -8.08
N PRO A 122 1.37 -19.74 -8.89
CA PRO A 122 0.05 -20.15 -8.48
C PRO A 122 -0.01 -21.69 -8.46
N VAL A 123 -0.76 -22.21 -7.49
CA VAL A 123 -1.12 -23.61 -7.39
C VAL A 123 -2.56 -23.69 -7.89
N GLY A 124 -2.76 -24.41 -8.99
CA GLY A 124 -3.98 -24.40 -9.79
C GLY A 124 -5.29 -24.59 -9.03
#